data_AF-A0A924NBS7-F1
#
_entry.id   AF-A0A924NBS7-F1
#
_cell.length_a   1.000
_cell.length_b   1.000
_cell.length_c   1.000
_cell.angle_alpha   90.00
_cell.angle_beta   90.00
_cell.angle_gamma   90.00
#
_symmetry.space_group_name_H-M   'P 1'
#
loop_
_entity.id
_entity.type
_entity.pdbx_description
1 polymer ?
#
loop_
_entity_poly.entity_id
_entity_poly.type
_entity_poly.pdbx_seq_one_letter_code
_entity_poly.pdbx_strand_id
1 'polypeptide(L)'
;MPRPTVYVETYGCQMNVSDSELMLGKLVAAGYQPVDIPDGADVILINTCAIRDHAEQRVIGRLGELKRHMTKDSVMGVTGCMAQRLGPQLLEKAKHVSLVIGPDG
;
A
#
# COMPACT_ATOMS: atom_id res chain seq x y z
N MET A 1 0.55 25.20 0.28
CA MET A 1 -0.24 24.07 0.83
C MET A 1 0.74 23.04 1.37
N PRO A 2 0.46 22.37 2.50
CA PRO A 2 1.31 21.28 2.98
C PRO A 2 1.38 20.16 1.93
N ARG A 3 2.55 19.52 1.82
CA ARG A 3 2.75 18.38 0.91
C ARG A 3 2.03 17.15 1.49
N PRO A 4 1.22 16.42 0.71
CA PRO A 4 0.59 15.20 1.19
C PRO A 4 1.66 14.16 1.56
N THR A 5 1.45 13.47 2.67
CA THR A 5 2.36 12.47 3.20
C THR A 5 2.07 11.08 2.67
N VAL A 6 3.11 10.26 2.47
CA VAL A 6 2.95 8.89 2.02
C VAL A 6 3.80 7.92 2.84
N TYR A 7 3.15 6.88 3.35
CA TYR A 7 3.77 5.73 3.98
C TYR A 7 3.74 4.53 3.02
N VAL A 8 4.87 3.87 2.82
CA VAL A 8 4.97 2.66 1.97
C VAL A 8 5.53 1.52 2.81
N GLU A 9 4.81 0.41 2.85
CA GLU A 9 5.22 -0.82 3.52
C GLU A 9 5.40 -1.94 2.50
N THR A 10 6.58 -2.56 2.50
CA THR A 10 6.96 -3.55 1.49
C THR A 10 6.99 -4.96 2.06
N TYR A 11 6.31 -5.89 1.39
CA TYR A 11 6.33 -7.32 1.69
C TYR A 11 6.76 -8.12 0.46
N GLY A 12 7.86 -8.86 0.54
CA GLY A 12 8.26 -9.71 -0.58
C GLY A 12 9.76 -9.82 -0.73
N CYS A 13 10.21 -9.74 -1.97
CA CYS A 13 11.61 -9.93 -2.36
C CYS A 13 12.30 -8.62 -2.74
N GLN A 14 13.56 -8.72 -3.15
CA GLN A 14 14.36 -7.57 -3.62
C GLN A 14 13.69 -6.80 -4.76
N MET A 15 12.90 -7.46 -5.62
CA MET A 15 12.12 -6.74 -6.64
C MET A 15 11.09 -5.79 -6.01
N ASN A 16 10.38 -6.20 -4.95
CA ASN A 16 9.42 -5.30 -4.30
C ASN A 16 10.08 -4.11 -3.62
N VAL A 17 11.31 -4.29 -3.11
CA VAL A 17 12.09 -3.17 -2.56
C VAL A 17 12.38 -2.17 -3.68
N SER A 18 12.90 -2.65 -4.82
CA SER A 18 13.17 -1.82 -6.00
C SER A 18 11.91 -1.15 -6.55
N ASP A 19 10.78 -1.87 -6.60
CA ASP A 19 9.48 -1.34 -7.05
C ASP A 19 8.98 -0.25 -6.10
N SER A 20 9.13 -0.47 -4.79
CA SER A 20 8.77 0.51 -3.77
C SER A 20 9.63 1.77 -3.86
N GLU A 21 10.94 1.64 -4.10
CA GLU A 21 11.83 2.79 -4.31
C GLU A 21 11.44 3.57 -5.57
N LEU A 22 11.16 2.88 -6.69
CA LEU A 22 10.71 3.51 -7.93
C LEU A 22 9.38 4.25 -7.74
N MET A 23 8.42 3.61 -7.06
CA MET A 23 7.11 4.19 -6.74
C MET A 23 7.26 5.41 -5.85
N LEU A 24 8.09 5.33 -4.80
CA LEU A 24 8.35 6.44 -3.91
C LEU A 24 9.00 7.60 -4.64
N GLY A 25 9.95 7.33 -5.55
CA GLY A 25 10.56 8.34 -6.41
C GLY A 25 9.53 9.09 -7.27
N LYS A 26 8.57 8.38 -7.86
CA LYS A 26 7.46 8.99 -8.63
C LYS A 26 6.55 9.85 -7.74
N LEU A 27 6.22 9.36 -6.54
CA LEU A 27 5.38 10.10 -5.57
C LEU A 27 6.08 11.37 -5.08
N VAL A 28 7.37 11.30 -4.78
CA VAL A 28 8.19 12.46 -4.41
C VAL A 28 8.23 13.47 -5.56
N ALA A 29 8.42 13.02 -6.81
CA ALA A 29 8.37 13.88 -7.98
C ALA A 29 6.99 14.53 -8.18
N ALA A 30 5.91 13.86 -7.78
CA ALA A 30 4.55 14.38 -7.76
C ALA A 30 4.23 15.28 -6.55
N GLY A 31 5.20 15.50 -5.64
CA GLY A 31 5.08 16.42 -4.52
C GLY A 31 4.66 15.78 -3.18
N TYR A 32 4.61 14.46 -3.09
CA TYR A 32 4.37 13.76 -1.82
C TYR A 32 5.62 13.76 -0.93
N GLN A 33 5.39 13.71 0.37
CA GLN A 33 6.43 13.62 1.39
C GLN A 33 6.44 12.20 2.00
N PRO A 34 7.50 11.41 1.81
CA PRO A 34 7.65 10.13 2.47
C PRO A 34 7.69 10.28 3.99
N VAL A 35 7.06 9.35 4.70
CA VAL A 35 7.09 9.23 6.16
C VAL A 35 7.39 7.78 6.58
N ASP A 36 8.06 7.62 7.73
CA ASP A 36 8.48 6.31 8.23
C ASP A 36 7.42 5.62 9.12
N ILE A 37 6.37 6.35 9.51
CA ILE A 37 5.27 5.85 10.33
C ILE A 37 3.93 6.06 9.62
N PRO A 38 2.96 5.14 9.77
CA PRO A 38 1.65 5.25 9.13
C PRO A 38 0.71 6.25 9.81
N ASP A 39 1.03 6.69 11.03
CA ASP A 39 0.18 7.54 11.85
C ASP A 39 -0.17 8.86 11.15
N GLY A 40 -1.43 9.00 10.77
CA GLY A 40 -1.95 10.21 10.13
C GLY A 40 -1.49 10.42 8.69
N ALA A 41 -0.87 9.44 8.05
CA ALA A 41 -0.43 9.57 6.67
C ALA A 41 -1.61 9.80 5.72
N ASP A 42 -1.45 10.71 4.75
CA ASP A 42 -2.48 10.98 3.74
C ASP A 42 -2.65 9.80 2.79
N VAL A 43 -1.56 9.08 2.50
CA VAL A 43 -1.56 7.87 1.68
C VAL A 43 -0.78 6.75 2.38
N ILE A 44 -1.37 5.56 2.44
CA ILE A 44 -0.76 4.33 2.98
C ILE A 44 -0.76 3.28 1.86
N LEU A 45 0.43 2.83 1.43
CA LEU A 45 0.58 1.82 0.39
C LEU A 45 1.24 0.56 0.93
N ILE A 46 0.65 -0.60 0.65
CA ILE A 46 1.33 -1.89 0.83
C ILE A 46 1.79 -2.39 -0.54
N ASN A 47 3.09 -2.56 -0.76
CA ASN A 47 3.63 -3.23 -1.94
C ASN A 47 3.93 -4.69 -1.64
N THR A 48 3.26 -5.62 -2.32
CA THR A 48 3.36 -7.03 -2.00
C THR A 48 3.32 -7.99 -3.20
N CYS A 49 4.25 -8.95 -3.22
CA CYS A 49 4.26 -10.08 -4.14
C CYS A 49 3.70 -11.38 -3.53
N ALA A 50 3.01 -11.29 -2.39
CA ALA A 50 2.45 -12.41 -1.65
C ALA A 50 1.44 -13.23 -2.49
N ILE A 51 1.94 -14.16 -3.31
CA ILE A 51 1.14 -15.07 -4.15
C ILE A 51 0.76 -16.38 -3.43
N ARG A 52 1.11 -16.55 -2.15
CA ARG A 52 0.80 -17.76 -1.37
C ARG A 52 -0.24 -17.42 -0.30
N ASP A 53 -1.19 -18.33 -0.08
CA ASP A 53 -2.36 -18.14 0.80
C ASP A 53 -2.00 -17.63 2.22
N HIS A 54 -0.91 -18.11 2.82
CA HIS A 54 -0.45 -17.62 4.13
C HIS A 54 -0.02 -16.15 4.11
N ALA A 55 0.59 -15.72 3.01
CA ALA A 55 1.04 -14.35 2.86
C ALA A 55 -0.16 -13.40 2.60
N GLU A 56 -1.22 -13.90 1.96
CA GLU A 56 -2.47 -13.16 1.76
C GLU A 56 -3.15 -12.82 3.10
N GLN A 57 -3.32 -13.81 3.97
CA GLN A 57 -3.92 -13.61 5.30
C GLN A 57 -3.12 -12.61 6.14
N ARG A 58 -1.79 -12.65 6.04
CA ARG A 58 -0.92 -11.68 6.72
C ARG A 58 -1.14 -10.26 6.22
N VAL A 59 -1.23 -10.05 4.91
CA VAL A 59 -1.48 -8.73 4.33
C VAL A 59 -2.87 -8.22 4.73
N ILE A 60 -3.90 -9.06 4.68
CA ILE A 60 -5.26 -8.68 5.11
C ILE A 60 -5.28 -8.27 6.59
N GLY A 61 -4.62 -9.04 7.46
CA GLY A 61 -4.47 -8.70 8.87
C GLY A 61 -3.75 -7.36 9.07
N ARG A 62 -2.67 -7.13 8.31
CA ARG A 62 -1.90 -5.88 8.36
C ARG A 62 -2.70 -4.67 7.88
N LEU A 63 -3.50 -4.80 6.83
CA LEU A 63 -4.41 -3.74 6.36
C LEU A 63 -5.39 -3.33 7.48
N GLY A 64 -5.98 -4.31 8.17
CA GLY A 64 -6.86 -4.05 9.31
C GLY A 64 -6.16 -3.35 10.49
N GLU A 65 -4.90 -3.65 10.72
CA GLU A 65 -4.07 -2.94 11.71
C GLU A 65 -3.77 -1.50 11.26
N LEU A 66 -3.33 -1.30 10.02
CA LEU A 66 -2.99 0.01 9.46
C LEU A 66 -4.19 0.95 9.41
N LYS A 67 -5.40 0.42 9.30
CA LYS A 67 -6.65 1.18 9.40
C LYS A 67 -6.72 2.03 10.68
N ARG A 68 -6.12 1.58 11.79
CA ARG A 68 -6.12 2.31 13.06
C ARG A 68 -5.29 3.60 13.03
N HIS A 69 -4.38 3.70 12.06
CA HIS A 69 -3.50 4.85 11.87
C HIS A 69 -4.05 5.84 10.83
N MET A 70 -5.11 5.46 10.11
CA MET A 70 -5.75 6.30 9.09
C MET A 70 -6.59 7.41 9.72
N THR A 71 -6.57 8.58 9.09
CA THR A 71 -7.58 9.62 9.29
C THR A 71 -8.78 9.37 8.37
N LYS A 72 -9.84 10.18 8.51
CA LYS A 72 -11.01 10.12 7.62
C LYS A 72 -10.68 10.44 6.15
N ASP A 73 -9.59 11.17 5.91
CA ASP A 73 -9.17 11.64 4.59
C ASP A 73 -8.02 10.80 4.02
N SER A 74 -7.48 9.87 4.82
CA SER A 74 -6.40 8.97 4.39
C SER A 74 -6.87 7.98 3.33
N VAL A 75 -6.02 7.72 2.35
CA VAL A 75 -6.23 6.72 1.29
C VAL A 75 -5.33 5.51 1.55
N MET A 76 -5.89 4.30 1.50
CA MET A 76 -5.12 3.06 1.58
C MET A 76 -5.12 2.30 0.26
N GLY A 77 -3.94 1.86 -0.17
CA GLY A 77 -3.75 1.10 -1.41
C GLY A 77 -2.92 -0.17 -1.23
N VAL A 78 -3.18 -1.16 -2.08
CA VAL A 78 -2.36 -2.38 -2.21
C VAL A 78 -1.79 -2.44 -3.62
N THR A 79 -0.50 -2.73 -3.74
CA THR A 79 0.22 -2.76 -5.00
C THR A 79 0.99 -4.09 -5.18
N GLY A 80 1.37 -4.41 -6.41
CA GLY A 80 2.16 -5.59 -6.76
C GLY A 80 1.33 -6.80 -7.21
N CYS A 81 1.97 -7.95 -7.42
CA CYS A 81 1.33 -9.13 -8.04
C CYS A 81 0.11 -9.64 -7.27
N MET A 82 0.11 -9.56 -5.93
CA MET A 82 -1.04 -9.97 -5.12
C MET A 82 -2.24 -9.05 -5.37
N ALA A 83 -2.00 -7.75 -5.54
CA ALA A 83 -3.02 -6.76 -5.83
C ALA A 83 -3.73 -7.12 -7.16
N GLN A 84 -2.96 -7.47 -8.19
CA GLN A 84 -3.50 -7.90 -9.49
C GLN A 84 -4.35 -9.18 -9.38
N ARG A 85 -3.91 -10.17 -8.59
CA ARG A 85 -4.62 -11.45 -8.45
C ARG A 85 -5.89 -11.36 -7.59
N LEU A 86 -5.82 -10.63 -6.48
CA LEU A 86 -6.87 -10.64 -5.44
C LEU A 86 -7.71 -9.38 -5.40
N GLY A 87 -7.47 -8.39 -6.27
CA GLY A 87 -8.07 -7.07 -6.21
C GLY A 87 -9.55 -7.03 -5.80
N PRO A 88 -10.44 -7.78 -6.48
CA PRO A 88 -11.86 -7.83 -6.10
C PRO A 88 -12.09 -8.34 -4.67
N GLN A 89 -11.40 -9.41 -4.26
CA GLN A 89 -11.52 -9.99 -2.93
C GLN A 89 -10.94 -9.06 -1.84
N LEU A 90 -9.86 -8.33 -2.15
CA LEU A 90 -9.29 -7.34 -1.25
C LEU A 90 -10.27 -6.19 -1.00
N LEU A 91 -10.91 -5.68 -2.05
CA LEU A 91 -11.91 -4.62 -1.92
C LEU A 91 -13.15 -5.09 -1.14
N GLU A 92 -13.57 -6.35 -1.30
CA GLU A 92 -14.67 -6.93 -0.52
C GLU A 92 -14.32 -7.15 0.96
N LYS A 93 -13.16 -7.76 1.24
CA LYS A 93 -12.74 -8.15 2.60
C LYS A 93 -12.15 -6.98 3.40
N ALA A 94 -11.51 -6.03 2.72
CA ALA A 94 -10.87 -4.86 3.30
C ALA A 94 -11.47 -3.58 2.72
N LYS A 95 -12.71 -3.26 3.13
CA LYS A 95 -13.47 -2.07 2.67
C LYS A 95 -12.78 -0.70 2.89
N HIS A 96 -11.69 -0.68 3.64
CA HIS A 96 -10.86 0.51 3.90
C HIS A 96 -9.75 0.68 2.86
N VAL A 97 -9.50 -0.33 2.02
CA VAL A 97 -8.65 -0.23 0.84
C VAL A 97 -9.45 0.46 -0.26
N SER A 98 -8.92 1.59 -0.74
CA SER A 98 -9.55 2.40 -1.78
C SER A 98 -8.94 2.14 -3.15
N LEU A 99 -7.75 1.54 -3.22
CA LEU A 99 -7.01 1.38 -4.46
C LEU A 99 -6.25 0.04 -4.51
N VAL A 100 -6.29 -0.60 -5.67
CA VAL A 100 -5.53 -1.82 -5.96
C VAL A 100 -4.80 -1.61 -7.29
N ILE A 101 -3.47 -1.72 -7.29
CA ILE A 101 -2.64 -1.49 -8.47
C ILE A 101 -1.77 -2.72 -8.75
N GLY A 102 -1.95 -3.34 -9.93
CA GLY A 102 -1.06 -4.42 -10.38
C GLY A 102 0.32 -3.90 -10.81
N PRO A 103 1.30 -4.80 -11.00
CA PRO A 103 2.66 -4.42 -11.42
C PRO A 103 2.76 -3.81 -12.84
N ASP A 104 1.68 -3.86 -13.64
CA ASP A 104 1.59 -3.34 -15.02
C ASP A 104 0.64 -2.11 -15.17
N GLY A 105 0.42 -1.35 -14.10
CA GLY A 105 -0.44 -0.16 -14.09
C GLY A 105 0.24 1.14 -14.51
#